data_AF-A0A443IHD4-F1
#
_entry.id   AF-A0A443IHD4-F1
#
_cell.length_a   1.000
_cell.length_b   1.000
_cell.length_c   1.000
_cell.angle_alpha   90.00
_cell.angle_beta   90.00
_cell.angle_gamma   90.00
#
_symmetry.space_group_name_H-M   'P 1'
#
loop_
_entity.id
_entity.type
_entity.pdbx_description
1 polymer ?
#
loop_
_entity_poly.entity_id
_entity_poly.type
_entity_poly.pdbx_seq_one_letter_code
_entity_poly.pdbx_strand_id
1 'polypeptide(L)'
;MKCEKIYVVSFLAVLLSGCQLDMKRSVEDYNGSDAAKIRVLDEGKLSLDFYEKDGDCYKSTETRKLTSAFHFSLLSSADYSTGFEKKINMKTPSSFGSKKVKEYAIKAGQPFVITNTNTVSDYSGNNLVYTKRTSFIPESNHEYEIYAKPPEYIRSAGDIVISDLTTHESVKEWKDRDCKNK
;
A
#
# COMPACT_ATOMS: atom_id res chain seq x y z
N MET A 1 12.44 66.09 -13.53
CA MET A 1 11.04 65.76 -13.89
C MET A 1 10.98 64.29 -14.25
N LYS A 2 10.25 63.49 -13.46
CA LYS A 2 9.83 62.08 -13.64
C LYS A 2 10.91 61.01 -13.91
N CYS A 3 11.40 60.37 -12.84
CA CYS A 3 11.83 58.97 -12.90
C CYS A 3 10.58 58.09 -12.80
N GLU A 4 10.26 57.36 -13.87
CA GLU A 4 9.21 56.36 -13.87
C GLU A 4 9.60 55.16 -12.99
N LYS A 5 8.67 54.73 -12.15
CA LYS A 5 8.80 53.51 -11.35
C LYS A 5 8.64 52.31 -12.28
N ILE A 6 9.73 51.63 -12.60
CA ILE A 6 9.69 50.30 -13.22
C ILE A 6 9.26 49.32 -12.12
N TYR A 7 8.01 48.89 -12.18
CA TYR A 7 7.51 47.79 -11.37
C TYR A 7 8.15 46.50 -11.87
N VAL A 8 9.19 46.03 -11.19
CA VAL A 8 9.72 44.67 -11.33
C VAL A 8 8.75 43.72 -10.63
N VAL A 9 7.64 43.43 -11.29
CA VAL A 9 6.74 42.33 -10.92
C VAL A 9 6.69 41.40 -12.11
N SER A 10 7.54 40.37 -12.10
CA SER A 10 7.32 39.08 -12.78
C SER A 10 8.61 38.27 -12.78
N PHE A 11 8.94 37.61 -11.66
CA PHE A 11 9.84 36.45 -11.69
C PHE A 11 9.61 35.56 -10.46
N LEU A 12 8.35 35.17 -10.21
CA LEU A 12 8.02 34.20 -9.16
C LEU A 12 7.08 33.08 -9.65
N ALA A 13 7.07 32.81 -10.96
CA ALA A 13 6.21 31.80 -11.57
C ALA A 13 6.94 30.49 -11.96
N VAL A 14 8.23 30.35 -11.67
CA VAL A 14 9.07 29.22 -12.18
C VAL A 14 9.21 28.06 -11.19
N LEU A 15 8.59 28.11 -10.00
CA LEU A 15 8.67 27.03 -8.99
C LEU A 15 7.36 26.27 -8.78
N LEU A 16 6.46 26.28 -9.77
CA LEU A 16 5.35 25.33 -9.85
C LEU A 16 5.76 24.08 -10.63
N SER A 17 6.99 23.57 -10.43
CA SER A 17 7.25 22.15 -10.71
C SER A 17 6.42 21.36 -9.71
N GLY A 18 5.18 21.07 -10.09
CA GLY A 18 4.25 20.31 -9.29
C GLY A 18 4.87 18.98 -8.94
N CYS A 19 5.39 18.85 -7.72
CA CYS A 19 5.59 17.55 -7.11
C CYS A 19 4.21 16.88 -7.11
N GLN A 20 4.01 15.91 -8.01
CA GLN A 20 2.87 15.01 -7.93
C GLN A 20 3.07 14.17 -6.67
N LEU A 21 2.56 14.66 -5.55
CA LEU A 21 2.47 13.90 -4.32
C LEU A 21 1.37 12.86 -4.52
N ASP A 22 1.75 11.61 -4.75
CA ASP A 22 0.83 10.47 -4.68
C ASP A 22 0.43 10.27 -3.20
N MET A 23 -0.59 11.02 -2.76
CA MET A 23 -1.18 10.96 -1.42
C MET A 23 -2.26 9.88 -1.38
N LYS A 24 -1.89 8.61 -1.49
CA LYS A 24 -2.81 7.54 -1.05
C LYS A 24 -2.84 7.50 0.47
N ARG A 25 -4.04 7.45 1.05
CA ARG A 25 -4.24 7.39 2.50
C ARG A 25 -3.68 6.07 3.05
N SER A 26 -3.18 6.11 4.28
CA SER A 26 -2.85 4.90 5.03
C SER A 26 -4.12 4.17 5.48
N VAL A 27 -4.02 2.87 5.70
CA VAL A 27 -5.09 2.08 6.32
C VAL A 27 -5.41 2.63 7.72
N GLU A 28 -6.70 2.79 8.01
CA GLU A 28 -7.20 3.19 9.34
C GLU A 28 -7.60 1.94 10.11
N ASP A 29 -7.55 2.01 11.45
CA ASP A 29 -7.94 0.87 12.27
C ASP A 29 -9.45 0.68 12.29
N TYR A 30 -9.88 -0.53 12.00
CA TYR A 30 -11.24 -0.97 12.21
C TYR A 30 -11.51 -1.20 13.71
N ASN A 31 -12.56 -0.59 14.24
CA ASN A 31 -12.89 -0.61 15.67
C ASN A 31 -13.94 -1.67 16.05
N GLY A 32 -14.34 -2.55 15.13
CA GLY A 32 -15.31 -3.61 15.43
C GLY A 32 -14.74 -4.70 16.33
N SER A 33 -15.59 -5.34 17.12
CA SER A 33 -15.19 -6.43 18.03
C SER A 33 -14.78 -7.72 17.29
N ASP A 34 -15.13 -7.83 16.02
CA ASP A 34 -14.77 -8.90 15.10
C ASP A 34 -13.47 -8.62 14.33
N ALA A 35 -12.75 -7.54 14.68
CA ALA A 35 -11.56 -7.12 13.95
C ALA A 35 -10.53 -8.26 13.79
N ALA A 36 -10.09 -8.45 12.55
CA ALA A 36 -8.86 -9.16 12.27
C ALA A 36 -7.68 -8.20 12.37
N LYS A 37 -6.48 -8.72 12.57
CA LYS A 37 -5.26 -7.89 12.63
C LYS A 37 -4.25 -8.35 11.59
N ILE A 38 -3.59 -7.39 10.97
CA ILE A 38 -2.49 -7.65 10.04
C ILE A 38 -1.22 -6.98 10.53
N ARG A 39 -0.09 -7.65 10.35
CA ARG A 39 1.25 -7.11 10.51
C ARG A 39 1.95 -7.14 9.16
N VAL A 40 2.48 -6.00 8.73
CA VAL A 40 3.22 -5.86 7.47
C VAL A 40 4.65 -5.39 7.72
N LEU A 41 5.58 -5.85 6.90
CA LEU A 41 6.92 -5.27 6.83
C LEU A 41 6.85 -3.86 6.23
N ASP A 42 7.45 -2.87 6.90
CA ASP A 42 7.43 -1.48 6.45
C ASP A 42 8.48 -1.20 5.35
N GLU A 43 8.24 -1.75 4.16
CA GLU A 43 9.16 -1.67 3.00
C GLU A 43 8.56 -0.91 1.79
N GLY A 44 7.53 -0.07 2.00
CA GLY A 44 7.02 0.88 0.99
C GLY A 44 6.22 0.33 -0.19
N LYS A 45 6.16 -0.99 -0.37
CA LYS A 45 5.68 -1.60 -1.64
C LYS A 45 4.27 -2.16 -1.64
N LEU A 46 3.65 -2.27 -0.46
CA LEU A 46 2.33 -2.92 -0.31
C LEU A 46 1.20 -1.90 -0.17
N SER A 47 0.12 -2.14 -0.91
CA SER A 47 -1.18 -1.49 -0.72
C SER A 47 -2.29 -2.51 -0.48
N LEU A 48 -3.34 -2.05 0.19
CA LEU A 48 -4.58 -2.77 0.46
C LEU A 48 -5.70 -2.12 -0.35
N ASP A 49 -6.28 -2.89 -1.26
CA ASP A 49 -7.44 -2.51 -2.05
C ASP A 49 -8.70 -3.08 -1.38
N PHE A 50 -9.66 -2.20 -1.08
CA PHE A 50 -10.94 -2.51 -0.48
C PHE A 50 -11.92 -2.84 -1.59
N TYR A 51 -12.63 -3.96 -1.45
CA TYR A 51 -13.65 -4.37 -2.40
C TYR A 51 -15.01 -4.49 -1.72
N GLU A 52 -16.05 -4.18 -2.49
CA GLU A 52 -17.44 -4.44 -2.13
C GLU A 52 -18.10 -5.25 -3.24
N LYS A 53 -19.09 -6.06 -2.84
CA LYS A 53 -19.86 -6.87 -3.78
C LYS A 53 -20.88 -5.99 -4.49
N ASP A 54 -20.86 -6.02 -5.82
CA ASP A 54 -21.79 -5.32 -6.71
C ASP A 54 -22.45 -6.36 -7.63
N GLY A 55 -23.60 -6.89 -7.20
CA GLY A 55 -24.25 -8.02 -7.86
C GLY A 55 -23.39 -9.29 -7.82
N ASP A 56 -22.93 -9.74 -9.00
CA ASP A 56 -22.13 -10.95 -9.19
C ASP A 56 -20.62 -10.66 -9.38
N CYS A 57 -20.19 -9.43 -9.15
CA CYS A 57 -18.79 -9.04 -9.24
C CYS A 57 -18.35 -8.23 -8.03
N TYR A 58 -17.05 -8.01 -7.90
CA TYR A 58 -16.48 -7.14 -6.87
C TYR A 58 -15.91 -5.89 -7.50
N LYS A 59 -16.17 -4.75 -6.86
CA LYS A 59 -15.69 -3.45 -7.29
C LYS A 59 -14.72 -2.89 -6.26
N SER A 60 -13.54 -2.48 -6.72
CA SER A 60 -12.59 -1.74 -5.88
C SER A 60 -13.23 -0.40 -5.48
N THR A 61 -13.39 -0.17 -4.19
CA THR A 61 -13.96 1.07 -3.64
C THR A 61 -12.89 2.05 -3.22
N GLU A 62 -11.77 1.53 -2.68
CA GLU A 62 -10.68 2.35 -2.18
C GLU A 62 -9.35 1.59 -2.24
N THR A 63 -8.25 2.31 -2.48
CA THR A 63 -6.89 1.78 -2.31
C THR A 63 -6.18 2.58 -1.22
N ARG A 64 -5.68 1.89 -0.21
CA ARG A 64 -4.87 2.49 0.86
C ARG A 64 -3.49 1.86 0.91
N LYS A 65 -2.46 2.62 1.29
CA LYS A 65 -1.11 2.08 1.44
C LYS A 65 -0.93 1.44 2.82
N LEU A 66 -0.28 0.28 2.87
CA LEU A 66 0.00 -0.47 4.09
C LEU A 66 1.33 -0.08 4.73
N THR A 67 2.28 0.39 3.94
CA THR A 67 3.65 0.66 4.39
C THR A 67 3.96 2.15 4.39
N SER A 68 3.85 2.89 3.28
CA SER A 68 4.07 4.36 3.30
C SER A 68 2.88 5.13 2.69
N ALA A 69 2.45 6.26 3.25
CA ALA A 69 1.49 7.15 2.57
C ALA A 69 2.15 8.01 1.46
N PHE A 70 3.45 8.28 1.59
CA PHE A 70 4.22 9.15 0.71
C PHE A 70 5.19 8.34 -0.12
N HIS A 71 5.07 8.42 -1.44
CA HIS A 71 6.07 7.89 -2.36
C HIS A 71 6.67 9.08 -3.11
N PHE A 72 7.91 9.43 -2.80
CA PHE A 72 8.63 10.45 -3.56
C PHE A 72 9.22 9.80 -4.82
N SER A 73 8.52 9.94 -5.94
CA SER A 73 8.91 9.39 -7.25
C SER A 73 10.30 9.84 -7.76
N LEU A 74 10.89 10.87 -7.16
CA LEU A 74 12.21 11.41 -7.50
C LEU A 74 13.39 10.63 -6.87
N LEU A 75 13.13 9.81 -5.85
CA LEU A 75 14.16 9.01 -5.19
C LEU A 75 13.67 7.57 -5.16
N SER A 76 14.11 6.77 -6.14
CA SER A 76 13.87 5.32 -6.22
C SER A 76 14.32 4.53 -4.97
N SER A 77 15.01 5.18 -4.05
CA SER A 77 15.53 4.63 -2.79
C SER A 77 14.69 4.99 -1.55
N ALA A 78 13.64 5.80 -1.68
CA ALA A 78 12.81 6.23 -0.56
C ALA A 78 11.50 5.43 -0.44
N ASP A 79 11.61 4.10 -0.47
CA ASP A 79 10.52 3.16 -0.15
C ASP A 79 10.30 3.01 1.37
N TYR A 80 10.84 3.90 2.20
CA TYR A 80 10.62 3.85 3.64
C TYR A 80 9.52 4.81 4.01
N SER A 81 8.55 4.34 4.79
CA SER A 81 7.59 5.23 5.40
C SER A 81 8.33 6.28 6.24
N THR A 82 7.97 7.55 6.06
CA THR A 82 8.34 8.63 6.98
C THR A 82 7.58 8.57 8.31
N GLY A 83 7.00 7.40 8.64
CA GLY A 83 6.12 7.20 9.78
C GLY A 83 6.76 6.26 10.79
N PHE A 84 6.45 6.47 12.07
CA PHE A 84 6.86 5.59 13.16
C PHE A 84 6.26 4.19 12.99
N GLU A 85 6.91 3.18 13.60
CA GLU A 85 6.32 1.85 13.77
C GLU A 85 4.91 2.01 14.35
N LYS A 86 3.92 1.36 13.73
CA LYS A 86 2.56 1.32 14.23
C LYS A 86 2.34 -0.06 14.83
N LYS A 87 2.05 -0.15 16.12
CA LYS A 87 1.74 -1.42 16.80
C LYS A 87 0.39 -1.32 17.49
N ILE A 88 -0.45 -2.34 17.31
CA ILE A 88 -1.77 -2.44 17.94
C ILE A 88 -1.83 -3.65 18.90
N ASN A 89 -0.67 -4.16 19.30
CA ASN A 89 -0.50 -5.30 20.20
C ASN A 89 -1.20 -6.55 19.66
N MET A 90 -0.76 -6.99 18.48
CA MET A 90 -1.03 -8.37 18.05
C MET A 90 -0.44 -9.35 19.07
N LYS A 91 -1.19 -10.39 19.43
CA LYS A 91 -0.82 -11.38 20.44
C LYS A 91 0.31 -12.26 19.96
N THR A 92 0.33 -12.57 18.67
CA THR A 92 1.24 -13.54 18.11
C THR A 92 2.61 -12.91 17.85
N PRO A 93 3.71 -13.54 18.31
CA PRO A 93 5.06 -13.04 18.07
C PRO A 93 5.35 -12.87 16.59
N SER A 94 6.24 -11.92 16.28
CA SER A 94 6.59 -11.61 14.90
C SER A 94 7.59 -12.59 14.31
N SER A 95 7.27 -13.18 13.15
CA SER A 95 8.27 -13.96 12.38
C SER A 95 9.30 -13.04 11.72
N PHE A 96 9.03 -11.73 11.66
CA PHE A 96 9.92 -10.74 11.08
C PHE A 96 11.12 -10.35 11.96
N GLY A 97 11.24 -10.93 13.16
CA GLY A 97 12.36 -10.66 14.06
C GLY A 97 12.44 -9.19 14.47
N SER A 98 13.62 -8.57 14.29
CA SER A 98 13.88 -7.16 14.64
C SER A 98 13.53 -6.15 13.55
N LYS A 99 12.88 -6.58 12.46
CA LYS A 99 12.49 -5.68 11.36
C LYS A 99 11.36 -4.74 11.77
N LYS A 100 11.31 -3.57 11.12
CA LYS A 100 10.24 -2.59 11.31
C LYS A 100 8.93 -3.11 10.71
N VAL A 101 7.85 -2.95 11.47
CA VAL A 101 6.53 -3.43 11.09
C VAL A 101 5.47 -2.37 11.32
N LYS A 102 4.34 -2.53 10.62
CA LYS A 102 3.10 -1.83 10.92
C LYS A 102 1.97 -2.81 11.13
N GLU A 103 1.19 -2.56 12.16
CA GLU A 103 0.04 -3.36 12.53
C GLU A 103 -1.24 -2.56 12.34
N TYR A 104 -2.28 -3.23 11.82
CA TYR A 104 -3.58 -2.64 11.54
C TYR A 104 -4.70 -3.56 11.97
N ALA A 105 -5.78 -2.99 12.50
CA ALA A 105 -7.04 -3.70 12.64
C ALA A 105 -7.84 -3.54 11.35
N ILE A 106 -8.29 -4.64 10.77
CA ILE A 106 -9.09 -4.67 9.54
C ILE A 106 -10.40 -5.41 9.77
N LYS A 107 -11.41 -5.09 8.96
CA LYS A 107 -12.74 -5.69 9.07
C LYS A 107 -12.70 -7.16 8.63
N ALA A 108 -13.15 -8.07 9.49
CA ALA A 108 -13.29 -9.48 9.14
C ALA A 108 -14.42 -9.70 8.13
N GLY A 109 -14.29 -10.75 7.31
CA GLY A 109 -15.27 -11.11 6.27
C GLY A 109 -15.30 -10.14 5.08
N GLN A 110 -14.57 -9.02 5.13
CA GLN A 110 -14.46 -8.09 4.02
C GLN A 110 -13.39 -8.59 3.02
N PRO A 111 -13.70 -8.69 1.72
CA PRO A 111 -12.70 -9.03 0.72
C PRO A 111 -11.69 -7.91 0.52
N PHE A 112 -10.42 -8.30 0.50
CA PHE A 112 -9.30 -7.41 0.21
C PHE A 112 -8.44 -7.97 -0.91
N VAL A 113 -7.72 -7.07 -1.58
CA VAL A 113 -6.59 -7.43 -2.44
C VAL A 113 -5.35 -6.71 -1.93
N ILE A 114 -4.30 -7.49 -1.69
CA ILE A 114 -2.96 -6.95 -1.46
C ILE A 114 -2.30 -6.76 -2.82
N THR A 115 -1.77 -5.58 -3.04
CA THR A 115 -1.04 -5.22 -4.25
C THR A 115 0.40 -4.90 -3.89
N ASN A 116 1.34 -5.63 -4.50
CA ASN A 116 2.78 -5.35 -4.44
C ASN A 116 3.20 -4.67 -5.74
N THR A 117 3.85 -3.51 -5.63
CA THR A 117 4.31 -2.75 -6.79
C THR A 117 5.83 -2.62 -6.78
N ASN A 118 6.47 -2.95 -7.88
CA ASN A 118 7.89 -2.70 -8.12
C ASN A 118 8.06 -1.75 -9.31
N THR A 119 8.80 -0.67 -9.12
CA THR A 119 9.05 0.32 -10.18
C THR A 119 10.52 0.27 -10.57
N VAL A 120 10.80 0.09 -11.86
CA VAL A 120 12.15 0.01 -12.40
C VAL A 120 12.31 1.05 -13.50
N SER A 121 13.33 1.89 -13.41
CA SER A 121 13.63 2.85 -14.47
C SER A 121 14.33 2.17 -15.66
N ASP A 122 13.90 2.47 -16.88
CA ASP A 122 14.59 2.03 -18.09
C ASP A 122 15.76 2.96 -18.46
N TYR A 123 16.51 2.60 -19.50
CA TYR A 123 17.65 3.39 -19.98
C TYR A 123 17.28 4.79 -20.49
N SER A 124 16.01 5.01 -20.82
CA SER A 124 15.47 6.29 -21.26
C SER A 124 14.91 7.11 -20.10
N GLY A 125 15.02 6.61 -18.86
CA GLY A 125 14.51 7.27 -17.67
C GLY A 125 13.00 7.10 -17.44
N ASN A 126 12.32 6.23 -18.21
CA ASN A 126 10.91 5.93 -17.97
C ASN A 126 10.76 4.95 -16.81
N ASN A 127 9.72 5.14 -16.00
CA ASN A 127 9.39 4.22 -14.91
C ASN A 127 8.48 3.09 -15.41
N LEU A 128 9.00 1.86 -15.40
CA LEU A 128 8.24 0.64 -15.67
C LEU A 128 7.69 0.08 -14.36
N VAL A 129 6.36 -0.06 -14.29
CA VAL A 129 5.65 -0.51 -13.09
C VAL A 129 5.23 -1.96 -13.26
N TYR A 130 5.68 -2.82 -12.34
CA TYR A 130 5.30 -4.22 -12.26
C TYR A 130 4.44 -4.43 -11.02
N THR A 131 3.40 -5.24 -11.15
CA THR A 131 2.43 -5.45 -10.06
C THR A 131 2.16 -6.93 -9.86
N LYS A 132 2.10 -7.35 -8.59
CA LYS A 132 1.54 -8.64 -8.16
C LYS A 132 0.35 -8.38 -7.24
N ARG A 133 -0.67 -9.23 -7.34
CA ARG A 133 -1.90 -9.12 -6.56
C ARG A 133 -2.27 -10.45 -5.94
N THR A 134 -2.74 -10.40 -4.69
CA THR A 134 -3.26 -11.57 -3.97
C THR A 134 -4.52 -11.15 -3.23
N SER A 135 -5.60 -11.88 -3.47
CA SER A 135 -6.89 -11.72 -2.81
C SER A 135 -6.93 -12.49 -1.50
N PHE A 136 -7.52 -11.93 -0.45
CA PHE A 136 -7.81 -12.66 0.79
C PHE A 136 -9.03 -12.10 1.52
N ILE A 137 -9.70 -12.97 2.30
CA ILE A 137 -10.78 -12.61 3.22
C ILE A 137 -10.29 -12.95 4.64
N PRO A 138 -10.06 -11.96 5.51
CA PRO A 138 -9.64 -12.20 6.88
C PRO A 138 -10.81 -12.72 7.73
N GLU A 139 -10.48 -13.58 8.67
CA GLU A 139 -11.44 -14.18 9.59
C GLU A 139 -11.47 -13.43 10.93
N SER A 140 -12.62 -13.49 11.61
CA SER A 140 -12.84 -12.75 12.85
C SER A 140 -11.84 -13.14 13.91
N ASN A 141 -11.19 -12.14 14.52
CA ASN A 141 -10.17 -12.31 15.57
C ASN A 141 -8.89 -13.03 15.13
N HIS A 142 -8.67 -13.24 13.83
CA HIS A 142 -7.42 -13.81 13.34
C HIS A 142 -6.34 -12.72 13.21
N GLU A 143 -5.11 -13.16 13.32
CA GLU A 143 -3.89 -12.38 13.18
C GLU A 143 -3.09 -12.88 11.97
N TYR A 144 -2.67 -11.98 11.09
CA TYR A 144 -1.96 -12.33 9.86
C TYR A 144 -0.64 -11.59 9.73
N GLU A 145 0.34 -12.23 9.12
CA GLU A 145 1.56 -11.59 8.64
C GLU A 145 1.59 -11.52 7.12
N ILE A 146 1.91 -10.34 6.60
CA ILE A 146 1.89 -10.07 5.16
C ILE A 146 3.21 -9.45 4.74
N TYR A 147 3.85 -10.03 3.74
CA TYR A 147 5.06 -9.47 3.15
C TYR A 147 5.18 -9.80 1.66
N ALA A 148 5.95 -8.97 0.94
CA ALA A 148 6.38 -9.27 -0.41
C ALA A 148 7.73 -9.98 -0.38
N LYS A 149 7.87 -11.06 -1.13
CA LYS A 149 9.18 -11.64 -1.43
C LYS A 149 9.97 -10.69 -2.34
N PRO A 150 11.31 -10.78 -2.35
CA PRO A 150 12.11 -10.17 -3.41
C PRO A 150 11.63 -10.65 -4.79
N PRO A 151 11.66 -9.79 -5.82
CA PRO A 151 11.30 -10.21 -7.17
C PRO A 151 12.30 -11.25 -7.68
N GLU A 152 11.79 -12.32 -8.31
CA GLU A 152 12.62 -13.36 -8.92
C GLU A 152 13.44 -12.82 -10.10
N TYR A 153 12.86 -11.85 -10.83
CA TYR A 153 13.47 -11.20 -11.98
C TYR A 153 13.51 -9.68 -11.80
N ILE A 154 14.54 -9.02 -12.34
CA ILE A 154 14.72 -7.55 -12.28
C ILE A 154 13.47 -6.80 -12.74
N ARG A 155 12.75 -7.33 -13.74
CA ARG A 155 11.55 -6.74 -14.35
C ARG A 155 10.28 -7.44 -13.88
N SER A 156 10.13 -7.58 -12.56
CA SER A 156 8.94 -8.19 -11.95
C SER A 156 8.67 -7.61 -10.57
N ALA A 157 7.45 -7.81 -10.06
CA ALA A 157 7.16 -7.66 -8.64
C ALA A 157 7.23 -9.05 -7.99
N GLY A 158 7.75 -9.12 -6.77
CA GLY A 158 7.82 -10.37 -6.02
C GLY A 158 6.46 -10.82 -5.51
N ASP A 159 6.33 -12.12 -5.24
CA ASP A 159 5.08 -12.69 -4.78
C ASP A 159 4.73 -12.22 -3.37
N ILE A 160 3.42 -12.10 -3.11
CA ILE A 160 2.88 -11.74 -1.81
C ILE A 160 2.66 -13.01 -1.00
N VAL A 161 3.09 -12.99 0.25
CA VAL A 161 2.84 -14.05 1.23
C VAL A 161 1.91 -13.51 2.29
N ILE A 162 0.86 -14.28 2.60
CA ILE A 162 -0.09 -14.01 3.67
C ILE A 162 -0.11 -15.25 4.56
N SER A 163 0.35 -15.11 5.80
CA SER A 163 0.42 -16.19 6.78
C SER A 163 -0.64 -15.97 7.85
N ASP A 164 -1.55 -16.93 8.04
CA ASP A 164 -2.43 -16.95 9.21
C ASP A 164 -1.63 -17.37 10.45
N LEU A 165 -1.47 -16.47 11.40
CA LEU A 165 -0.74 -16.72 12.64
C LEU A 165 -1.60 -17.40 13.70
N THR A 166 -2.92 -17.44 13.49
CA THR A 166 -3.90 -18.00 14.44
C THR A 166 -4.11 -19.49 14.19
N THR A 167 -4.30 -19.89 12.94
CA THR A 167 -4.55 -21.29 12.56
C THR A 167 -3.37 -21.96 11.84
N HIS A 168 -2.46 -21.17 11.26
CA HIS A 168 -1.40 -21.67 10.37
C HIS A 168 -1.89 -22.38 9.10
N GLU A 169 -3.15 -22.19 8.74
CA GLU A 169 -3.74 -22.71 7.50
C GLU A 169 -3.61 -21.69 6.35
N SER A 170 -3.90 -22.15 5.12
CA SER A 170 -4.00 -21.27 3.97
C SER A 170 -5.15 -20.28 4.14
N VAL A 171 -4.91 -19.01 3.84
CA VAL A 171 -5.94 -17.96 3.93
C VAL A 171 -7.09 -18.22 2.95
N LYS A 172 -8.28 -17.75 3.32
CA LYS A 172 -9.45 -17.78 2.43
C LYS A 172 -9.25 -16.80 1.29
N GLU A 173 -9.16 -17.32 0.08
CA GLU A 173 -9.16 -16.52 -1.15
C GLU A 173 -10.57 -16.34 -1.69
N TRP A 174 -10.81 -15.25 -2.41
CA TRP A 174 -12.05 -15.05 -3.16
C TRP A 174 -11.73 -15.15 -4.66
N LYS A 175 -12.58 -15.89 -5.39
CA LYS A 175 -12.35 -16.24 -6.81
C LYS A 175 -13.29 -15.51 -7.77
N ASP A 176 -14.06 -14.56 -7.26
CA ASP A 176 -15.05 -13.86 -8.06
C ASP A 176 -14.40 -12.83 -8.99
N ARG A 177 -15.13 -12.45 -10.04
CA ARG A 177 -14.61 -11.57 -11.08
C ARG A 177 -14.64 -10.11 -10.62
N ASP A 178 -13.59 -9.36 -10.93
CA ASP A 178 -13.63 -7.90 -10.89
C ASP A 178 -14.74 -7.39 -11.81
N CYS A 179 -15.50 -6.40 -11.35
CA CYS A 179 -16.46 -5.72 -12.18
C CYS A 179 -15.72 -5.08 -13.36
N LYS A 180 -16.10 -5.42 -14.60
CA LYS A 180 -15.55 -4.74 -15.78
C LYS A 180 -15.93 -3.26 -15.69
N ASN A 181 -14.92 -2.38 -15.74
CA ASN A 181 -15.14 -0.96 -15.93
C ASN A 181 -16.00 -0.78 -17.20
N LYS A 182 -17.20 -0.23 -17.04
CA LYS A 182 -17.99 0.29 -18.16
C LYS A 182 -17.40 1.61 -18.64
#